data_AF-A0A7G2U7S9-F1
#
_entry.id   AF-A0A7G2U7S9-F1
#
_cell.length_a   1.000
_cell.length_b   1.000
_cell.length_c   1.000
_cell.angle_alpha   90.00
_cell.angle_beta   90.00
_cell.angle_gamma   90.00
#
_symmetry.space_group_name_H-M   'P 1'
#
loop_
_entity.id
_entity.type
_entity.pdbx_description
1 polymer ?
#
loop_
_entity_poly.entity_id
_entity_poly.type
_entity_poly.pdbx_seq_one_letter_code
_entity_poly.pdbx_strand_id
1 'polypeptide(L)'
;MPNLLRLGLLASVAYFIAMSIAHFFGIKVPILFVYYDTPFYAYQDKIIAFAVVSYIGLFYAASRDIKTVPIALIVLGLTVLGLISVNLSDALASVLADGQSTWPYWAQTGMLAGIWAVLTLLYIRRPDA
;
A
#
# COMPACT_ATOMS: atom_id res chain seq x y z
N MET A 1 -3.38 0.21 23.18
CA MET A 1 -3.33 0.76 21.81
C MET A 1 -4.25 1.98 21.73
N PRO A 2 -3.77 3.16 21.31
CA PRO A 2 -4.64 4.33 21.08
C PRO A 2 -5.70 4.06 20.01
N ASN A 3 -6.94 4.54 20.23
CA ASN A 3 -8.08 4.23 19.36
C ASN A 3 -7.90 4.71 17.92
N LEU A 4 -7.36 5.92 17.70
CA LEU A 4 -7.13 6.46 16.36
C LEU A 4 -6.06 5.67 15.59
N LEU A 5 -4.98 5.29 16.26
CA LEU A 5 -3.94 4.44 15.66
C LEU A 5 -4.52 3.07 15.29
N ARG A 6 -5.29 2.46 16.20
CA ARG A 6 -5.96 1.18 15.93
C ARG A 6 -6.91 1.28 14.74
N LEU A 7 -7.72 2.33 14.69
CA LEU A 7 -8.66 2.56 13.59
C LEU A 7 -7.94 2.74 12.27
N GLY A 8 -6.85 3.53 12.24
CA GLY A 8 -6.02 3.71 11.06
C GLY A 8 -5.41 2.39 10.57
N LEU A 9 -4.89 1.56 11.48
CA LEU A 9 -4.35 0.23 11.14
C LEU A 9 -5.44 -0.69 10.55
N LEU A 10 -6.64 -0.69 11.13
CA LEU A 10 -7.78 -1.48 10.61
C LEU A 10 -8.32 -0.94 9.28
N ALA A 11 -8.29 0.38 9.07
CA ALA A 11 -8.63 0.98 7.78
C ALA A 11 -7.63 0.54 6.70
N SER A 12 -6.34 0.49 7.00
CA SER A 12 -5.32 -0.07 6.11
C SER A 12 -5.59 -1.55 5.81
N VAL A 13 -6.01 -2.35 6.79
CA VAL A 13 -6.42 -3.75 6.56
C VAL A 13 -7.56 -3.82 5.53
N ALA A 14 -8.61 -3.01 5.70
CA ALA A 14 -9.73 -2.98 4.76
C ALA A 14 -9.29 -2.59 3.34
N TYR A 15 -8.41 -1.59 3.23
CA TYR A 15 -7.82 -1.19 1.96
C TYR A 15 -7.01 -2.32 1.30
N PHE A 16 -6.14 -3.01 2.05
CA PHE A 16 -5.34 -4.11 1.50
C PHE A 16 -6.20 -5.33 1.12
N ILE A 17 -7.30 -5.59 1.83
CA ILE A 17 -8.31 -6.58 1.41
C ILE A 17 -8.89 -6.19 0.05
N ALA A 18 -9.34 -4.95 -0.10
CA ALA A 18 -9.93 -4.47 -1.34
C ALA A 18 -8.92 -4.50 -2.50
N MET A 19 -7.66 -4.14 -2.26
CA MET A 19 -6.56 -4.25 -3.23
C MET A 19 -6.30 -5.70 -3.64
N SER A 20 -6.26 -6.63 -2.68
CA SER A 20 -6.07 -8.06 -2.96
C SER A 20 -7.19 -8.60 -3.84
N ILE A 21 -8.45 -8.26 -3.54
CA ILE A 21 -9.61 -8.61 -4.36
C ILE A 21 -9.47 -8.02 -5.77
N ALA A 22 -9.10 -6.74 -5.89
CA ALA A 22 -8.96 -6.08 -7.19
C ALA A 22 -7.90 -6.76 -8.07
N HIS A 23 -6.72 -7.07 -7.52
CA HIS A 23 -5.69 -7.79 -8.25
C HIS A 23 -6.09 -9.23 -8.58
N PHE A 24 -6.76 -9.94 -7.68
CA PHE A 24 -7.18 -11.33 -7.94
C PHE A 24 -8.19 -11.45 -9.09
N PHE A 25 -9.15 -10.52 -9.15
CA PHE A 25 -10.22 -10.52 -10.14
C PHE A 25 -9.96 -9.63 -11.37
N GLY A 26 -8.83 -8.93 -11.43
CA GLY A 26 -8.52 -8.04 -12.56
C GLY A 26 -9.34 -6.74 -12.59
N ILE A 27 -9.81 -6.24 -11.43
CA ILE A 27 -10.62 -5.02 -11.33
C ILE A 27 -9.71 -3.80 -11.43
N LYS A 28 -9.46 -3.33 -12.64
CA LYS A 28 -8.53 -2.24 -12.97
C LYS A 28 -9.06 -0.86 -12.61
N VAL A 29 -9.02 -0.52 -11.32
CA VAL A 29 -9.39 0.79 -10.80
C VAL A 29 -8.15 1.47 -10.21
N PRO A 30 -7.84 2.73 -10.58
CA PRO A 30 -6.73 3.48 -9.99
C PRO A 30 -6.77 3.46 -8.46
N ILE A 31 -5.60 3.56 -7.82
CA ILE A 31 -5.42 3.50 -6.36
C ILE A 31 -5.64 2.10 -5.77
N LEU A 32 -6.64 1.36 -6.24
CA LEU A 32 -6.92 0.01 -5.76
C LEU A 32 -6.06 -1.06 -6.45
N PHE A 33 -5.73 -0.82 -7.72
CA PHE A 33 -4.93 -1.69 -8.56
C PHE A 33 -3.64 -0.97 -8.96
N VAL A 34 -2.51 -1.46 -8.46
CA VAL A 34 -1.20 -0.85 -8.73
C VAL A 34 -0.87 -1.02 -10.21
N TYR A 35 -0.53 0.09 -10.89
CA TYR A 35 -0.21 0.12 -12.32
C TYR A 35 -1.30 -0.54 -13.21
N TYR A 36 -2.56 -0.20 -12.93
CA TYR A 36 -3.77 -0.80 -13.53
C TYR A 36 -3.78 -0.85 -15.08
N ASP A 37 -3.13 0.11 -15.73
CA ASP A 37 -3.10 0.33 -17.18
C ASP A 37 -1.70 0.12 -17.80
N THR A 38 -0.80 -0.59 -17.13
CA THR A 38 0.44 -1.08 -17.75
C THR A 38 0.34 -2.55 -18.16
N PRO A 39 1.11 -2.99 -19.17
CA PRO A 39 1.07 -4.38 -19.64
C PRO A 39 1.63 -5.34 -18.58
N PHE A 40 0.77 -6.26 -18.11
CA PHE A 40 1.14 -7.37 -17.22
C PHE A 40 0.44 -8.66 -17.62
N TYR A 41 1.03 -9.78 -17.20
CA TYR A 41 0.41 -11.09 -17.29
C TYR A 41 -0.52 -11.33 -16.10
N ALA A 42 -1.69 -11.94 -16.35
CA ALA A 42 -2.69 -12.20 -15.32
C ALA A 42 -2.19 -13.03 -14.12
N TYR A 43 -1.11 -13.81 -14.27
CA TYR A 43 -0.52 -14.54 -13.14
C TYR A 43 0.26 -13.61 -12.19
N GLN A 44 0.83 -12.51 -12.69
CA GLN A 44 1.56 -11.52 -11.89
C GLN A 44 0.60 -10.80 -10.94
N ASP A 45 -0.58 -10.45 -11.42
CA ASP A 45 -1.64 -9.85 -10.58
C ASP A 45 -2.07 -10.79 -9.45
N LYS A 46 -2.19 -12.09 -9.73
CA LYS A 46 -2.48 -13.08 -8.69
C LYS A 46 -1.37 -13.18 -7.65
N ILE A 47 -0.10 -13.12 -8.07
CA ILE A 47 1.04 -13.08 -7.14
C ILE A 47 0.93 -11.84 -6.23
N ILE A 48 0.62 -10.67 -6.81
CA ILE A 48 0.41 -9.44 -6.03
C ILE A 48 -0.75 -9.62 -5.04
N ALA A 49 -1.88 -10.17 -5.49
CA ALA A 49 -3.05 -10.40 -4.64
C ALA A 49 -2.70 -11.23 -3.39
N PHE A 50 -1.91 -12.30 -3.55
CA PHE A 50 -1.43 -13.12 -2.44
C PHE A 50 -0.36 -12.43 -1.59
N ALA A 51 0.57 -11.70 -2.21
CA ALA A 51 1.58 -10.94 -1.49
C ALA A 51 0.95 -9.87 -0.57
N VAL A 52 -0.12 -9.20 -1.02
CA VAL A 52 -0.86 -8.21 -0.23
C VAL A 52 -1.49 -8.81 1.03
N VAL A 53 -1.76 -10.13 1.07
CA VAL A 53 -2.25 -10.81 2.29
C VAL A 53 -1.27 -10.68 3.45
N SER A 54 0.04 -10.60 3.18
CA SER A 54 1.05 -10.35 4.22
C SER A 54 0.86 -8.99 4.91
N TYR A 55 0.45 -7.95 4.15
CA TYR A 55 0.11 -6.64 4.70
C TYR A 55 -1.15 -6.72 5.56
N ILE A 56 -2.18 -7.44 5.12
CA ILE A 56 -3.40 -7.66 5.90
C ILE A 56 -3.06 -8.28 7.27
N GLY A 57 -2.30 -9.37 7.26
CA GLY A 57 -1.88 -10.06 8.49
C GLY A 57 -1.04 -9.17 9.40
N LEU A 58 -0.04 -8.49 8.85
CA LEU A 58 0.86 -7.61 9.61
C LEU A 58 0.13 -6.42 10.22
N PHE A 59 -0.73 -5.74 9.46
CA PHE A 59 -1.50 -4.59 9.96
C PHE A 59 -2.58 -5.01 10.94
N TYR A 60 -3.20 -6.18 10.74
CA TYR A 60 -4.12 -6.73 11.72
C TYR A 60 -3.39 -7.05 13.03
N ALA A 61 -2.23 -7.73 12.99
CA ALA A 61 -1.41 -7.99 14.17
C ALA A 61 -0.99 -6.69 14.87
N ALA A 62 -0.53 -5.69 14.10
CA ALA A 62 -0.20 -4.36 14.60
C ALA A 62 -1.39 -3.65 15.25
N SER A 63 -2.63 -3.88 14.79
CA SER A 63 -3.83 -3.32 15.41
C SER A 63 -4.13 -3.92 16.80
N ARG A 64 -3.54 -5.09 17.11
CA ARG A 64 -3.74 -5.85 18.34
C ARG A 64 -2.59 -5.65 19.33
N ASP A 65 -1.36 -5.50 18.85
CA ASP A 65 -0.16 -5.30 19.67
C ASP A 65 0.65 -4.07 19.22
N ILE A 66 0.86 -3.13 20.16
CA ILE A 66 1.62 -1.90 19.94
C ILE A 66 3.10 -2.18 19.59
N LYS A 67 3.65 -3.31 20.05
CA LYS A 67 5.04 -3.71 19.76
C LYS A 67 5.24 -4.10 18.29
N THR A 68 4.17 -4.47 17.59
CA THR A 68 4.21 -4.82 16.16
C THR A 68 4.08 -3.59 15.25
N VAL A 69 3.57 -2.46 15.76
CA VAL A 69 3.36 -1.24 14.95
C VAL A 69 4.63 -0.74 14.27
N PRO A 70 5.81 -0.65 14.91
CA PRO A 70 7.04 -0.25 14.23
C PRO A 70 7.36 -1.08 12.99
N ILE A 71 7.14 -2.41 13.06
CA ILE A 71 7.39 -3.31 11.94
C ILE A 71 6.43 -2.99 10.78
N ALA A 72 5.14 -2.82 11.07
CA ALA A 72 4.15 -2.44 10.06
C ALA A 72 4.49 -1.09 9.39
N LEU A 73 4.95 -0.11 10.18
CA LEU A 73 5.37 1.20 9.67
C LEU A 73 6.63 1.11 8.81
N ILE A 74 7.62 0.30 9.19
CA ILE A 74 8.83 0.07 8.39
C ILE A 74 8.46 -0.58 7.06
N VAL A 75 7.66 -1.65 7.09
CA VAL A 75 7.23 -2.36 5.88
C VAL A 75 6.51 -1.40 4.94
N LEU A 76 5.51 -0.64 5.43
CA LEU A 76 4.79 0.32 4.60
C LEU A 76 5.69 1.46 4.08
N GLY A 77 6.62 1.95 4.90
CA GLY A 77 7.60 2.95 4.47
C GLY A 77 8.49 2.44 3.33
N LEU A 78 8.96 1.19 3.43
CA LEU A 78 9.73 0.54 2.36
C LEU A 78 8.88 0.32 1.11
N THR A 79 7.59 -0.01 1.25
CA THR A 79 6.67 -0.08 0.10
C THR A 79 6.58 1.27 -0.61
N VAL A 80 6.41 2.36 0.13
CA VAL A 80 6.34 3.72 -0.42
C VAL A 80 7.63 4.06 -1.17
N LEU A 81 8.80 3.81 -0.58
CA LEU A 81 10.10 4.03 -1.24
C LEU A 81 10.26 3.16 -2.49
N GLY A 82 9.83 1.90 -2.43
CA GLY A 82 9.82 0.99 -3.58
C GLY A 82 8.95 1.51 -4.71
N LEU A 83 7.74 1.99 -4.41
CA LEU A 83 6.83 2.58 -5.41
C LEU A 83 7.38 3.88 -6.00
N ILE A 84 8.02 4.73 -5.19
CA ILE A 84 8.73 5.92 -5.70
C ILE A 84 9.82 5.50 -6.69
N SER A 85 10.63 4.50 -6.33
CA SER A 85 11.69 3.98 -7.18
C SER A 85 11.15 3.46 -8.52
N VAL A 86 10.04 2.69 -8.50
CA VAL A 86 9.40 2.20 -9.72
C VAL A 86 8.82 3.34 -10.56
N ASN A 87 8.12 4.31 -9.93
CA ASN A 87 7.55 5.47 -10.61
C ASN A 87 8.61 6.34 -11.32
N LEU A 88 9.84 6.33 -10.81
CA LEU A 88 10.99 7.05 -11.40
C LEU A 88 11.82 6.19 -12.36
N SER A 89 11.50 4.91 -12.51
CA SER A 89 12.35 3.97 -13.25
C SER A 89 12.17 4.07 -14.77
N ASP A 90 13.27 3.91 -15.50
CA ASP A 90 13.24 3.74 -16.96
C ASP A 90 12.45 2.48 -17.36
N ALA A 91 12.42 1.46 -16.50
CA ALA A 91 11.65 0.24 -16.72
C ALA A 91 10.15 0.54 -16.84
N LEU A 92 9.58 1.34 -15.92
CA LEU A 92 8.20 1.79 -16.05
C LEU A 92 8.03 2.66 -17.30
N ALA A 93 8.94 3.62 -17.53
CA ALA A 93 8.86 4.52 -18.69
C ALA A 93 8.81 3.74 -20.02
N SER A 94 9.57 2.65 -20.15
CA SER A 94 9.63 1.82 -21.36
C SER A 94 8.36 1.04 -21.69
N VAL A 95 7.42 0.91 -20.74
CA VAL A 95 6.16 0.17 -20.94
C VAL A 95 4.94 1.08 -21.02
N LEU A 96 5.12 2.40 -20.89
CA LEU A 96 4.03 3.37 -21.02
C LEU A 96 3.76 3.66 -22.49
N ALA A 97 2.48 3.84 -22.83
CA ALA A 97 2.08 4.36 -24.13
C ALA A 97 2.44 5.85 -24.25
N ASP A 98 2.62 6.33 -25.48
CA ASP A 98 2.88 7.74 -25.75
C ASP A 98 1.79 8.64 -25.14
N GLY A 99 2.19 9.59 -24.31
CA GLY A 99 1.28 10.50 -23.62
C GLY A 99 0.50 9.90 -22.44
N GLN A 100 0.76 8.65 -22.05
CA GLN A 100 0.13 8.04 -20.89
C GLN A 100 0.51 8.77 -19.60
N SER A 101 -0.50 9.19 -18.84
CA SER A 101 -0.29 9.91 -17.59
C SER A 101 0.16 8.97 -16.48
N THR A 102 1.23 9.34 -15.77
CA THR A 102 1.69 8.64 -14.56
C THR A 102 1.07 9.17 -13.27
N TRP A 103 0.20 10.20 -13.37
CA TRP A 103 -0.45 10.82 -12.21
C TRP A 103 -1.18 9.80 -11.32
N PRO A 104 -1.94 8.81 -11.85
CA PRO A 104 -2.59 7.81 -11.01
C PRO A 104 -1.61 7.01 -10.14
N TYR A 105 -0.42 6.70 -10.66
CA TYR A 105 0.60 5.96 -9.92
C TYR A 105 1.18 6.81 -8.79
N TRP A 106 1.41 8.10 -9.06
CA TRP A 106 1.83 9.06 -8.04
C TRP A 106 0.75 9.29 -6.98
N ALA A 107 -0.53 9.34 -7.37
CA ALA A 107 -1.64 9.46 -6.44
C ALA A 107 -1.71 8.27 -5.47
N GLN A 108 -1.50 7.05 -5.97
CA GLN A 108 -1.46 5.85 -5.13
C GLN A 108 -0.25 5.85 -4.18
N THR A 109 0.94 6.17 -4.69
CA THR A 109 2.16 6.32 -3.86
C THR A 109 1.98 7.39 -2.79
N GLY A 110 1.42 8.55 -3.17
CA GLY A 110 1.15 9.66 -2.25
C GLY A 110 0.11 9.31 -1.18
N MET A 111 -0.94 8.57 -1.53
CA MET A 111 -1.92 8.08 -0.55
C MET A 111 -1.26 7.14 0.47
N LEU A 112 -0.47 6.17 0.03
CA LEU A 112 0.24 5.26 0.94
C LEU A 112 1.26 6.00 1.82
N ALA A 113 1.98 6.98 1.26
CA ALA A 113 2.88 7.86 2.00
C ALA A 113 2.13 8.69 3.05
N GLY A 114 0.95 9.20 2.72
CA GLY A 114 0.08 9.93 3.64
C GLY A 114 -0.42 9.05 4.78
N ILE A 115 -0.89 7.83 4.47
CA ILE A 115 -1.28 6.83 5.49
C ILE A 115 -0.08 6.54 6.41
N TRP A 116 1.10 6.27 5.83
CA TRP A 116 2.32 6.01 6.58
C TRP A 116 2.68 7.16 7.53
N ALA A 117 2.66 8.39 7.03
CA ALA A 117 2.97 9.58 7.82
C ALA A 117 1.98 9.79 8.97
N VAL A 118 0.68 9.66 8.70
CA VAL A 118 -0.37 9.77 9.72
C VAL A 118 -0.24 8.69 10.79
N LEU A 119 -0.07 7.42 10.40
CA LEU A 119 0.09 6.33 11.35
C LEU A 119 1.38 6.48 12.18
N THR A 120 2.48 6.93 11.56
CA THR A 120 3.74 7.22 12.25
C THR A 120 3.55 8.34 13.26
N LEU A 121 2.88 9.44 12.88
CA LEU A 121 2.58 10.55 13.79
C LEU A 121 1.72 10.09 14.97
N LEU A 122 0.63 9.34 14.71
CA LEU A 122 -0.24 8.79 15.76
C LEU A 122 0.51 7.83 16.68
N TYR A 123 1.45 7.05 16.14
CA TYR A 123 2.29 6.16 16.93
C TYR A 123 3.27 6.93 17.82
N ILE A 124 4.00 7.91 17.29
CA ILE A 124 5.00 8.67 18.05
C ILE A 124 4.35 9.59 19.08
N ARG A 125 3.19 10.18 18.75
CA ARG A 125 2.43 11.09 19.64
C ARG A 125 1.48 10.35 20.60
N ARG A 126 1.54 9.02 20.66
CA ARG A 126 0.69 8.26 21.56
C ARG A 126 0.99 8.66 23.02
N PRO A 127 -0.03 8.76 23.89
CA PRO A 127 0.23 8.81 25.31
C PRO A 127 0.99 7.55 25.74
N ASP A 128 2.00 7.72 26.59
CA ASP A 128 2.57 6.59 27.31
C ASP A 128 1.46 6.01 28.19
N ALA A 129 1.16 4.73 27.97
CA ALA A 129 0.22 3.95 28.78
C ALA A 129 1.02 3.01 29.67
#